data_AF-A0A7C1GHA2-F1
#
_entry.id   AF-A0A7C1GHA2-F1
#
_cell.length_a   1.000
_cell.length_b   1.000
_cell.length_c   1.000
_cell.angle_alpha   90.00
_cell.angle_beta   90.00
_cell.angle_gamma   90.00
#
_symmetry.space_group_name_H-M   'P 1'
#
loop_
_entity.id
_entity.type
_entity.pdbx_description
1 polymer ?
#
loop_
_entity_poly.entity_id
_entity_poly.type
_entity_poly.pdbx_seq_one_letter_code
_entity_poly.pdbx_strand_id
1 'polypeptide(L)'
;MGYAESAGLSRKQIQKRLRAAARNPETHLRDPLFAPLAEALTHRRGMAFGNRAGNASFKQWGNDLDPKSIEQMERACSLPVSVRGALMPDAHVGYGLPIGGVLATDNAVIPYAVGVDIACRMKLTALDMPPETLDDERSEALRRAIETETRFGIAAAFRQRRSHPVMDRDWGVSPVTRQLKDKAWSQLGTSGSGNHFVEFGTLDIATEGLGIAPGRYLALMSHSGSRGTGAEVCTYYSRQAQAARKGLPKELTHLAWFSLDSHEGREYWAAMELMGHYAAANHELIHRHIAKHLGAEVVLDIENHHNFAWKERHDGRDAIVHRKGATPAAPGQLGIIPGSMA
;
A
#
# COMPACT_ATOMS: atom_id res chain seq x y z
N MET A 1 -8.78 -42.03 -2.51
CA MET A 1 -9.13 -43.23 -1.72
C MET A 1 -9.29 -44.45 -2.62
N GLY A 2 -10.05 -44.39 -3.72
CA GLY A 2 -10.25 -45.54 -4.61
C GLY A 2 -8.99 -46.26 -5.10
N TYR A 3 -7.93 -45.53 -5.47
CA TYR A 3 -6.67 -46.13 -5.94
C TYR A 3 -5.87 -46.89 -4.87
N ALA A 4 -5.98 -46.47 -3.60
CA ALA A 4 -5.30 -47.12 -2.48
C ALA A 4 -6.07 -48.36 -1.98
N GLU A 5 -7.40 -48.34 -2.12
CA GLU A 5 -8.27 -49.50 -1.83
C GLU A 5 -8.08 -50.59 -2.89
N SER A 6 -7.96 -50.22 -4.17
CA SER A 6 -7.61 -51.18 -5.25
C SER A 6 -6.21 -51.78 -5.11
N ALA A 7 -5.33 -51.15 -4.33
CA ALA A 7 -4.01 -51.68 -3.97
C ALA A 7 -4.02 -52.56 -2.69
N GLY A 8 -5.21 -52.94 -2.20
CA GLY A 8 -5.38 -53.89 -1.09
C GLY A 8 -5.26 -53.30 0.32
N LEU A 9 -5.26 -51.98 0.49
CA LEU A 9 -5.23 -51.35 1.80
C LEU A 9 -6.64 -51.23 2.40
N SER A 10 -6.79 -51.62 3.66
CA SER A 10 -8.01 -51.33 4.42
C SER A 10 -8.16 -49.82 4.67
N ARG A 11 -9.41 -49.38 4.81
CA ARG A 11 -9.75 -47.97 5.09
C ARG A 11 -9.01 -47.39 6.31
N LYS A 12 -8.78 -48.21 7.34
CA LYS A 12 -8.02 -47.85 8.55
C LYS A 12 -6.53 -47.64 8.25
N GLN A 13 -5.94 -48.47 7.39
CA GLN A 13 -4.54 -48.32 6.95
C GLN A 13 -4.37 -47.07 6.06
N ILE A 14 -5.33 -46.81 5.17
CA ILE A 14 -5.32 -45.62 4.32
C ILE A 14 -5.36 -44.35 5.18
N GLN A 15 -6.29 -44.25 6.14
CA GLN A 15 -6.36 -43.09 7.04
C GLN A 15 -5.06 -42.90 7.85
N LYS A 16 -4.46 -43.99 8.35
CA LYS A 16 -3.20 -43.92 9.09
C LYS A 16 -2.06 -43.36 8.22
N ARG A 17 -1.91 -43.86 6.99
CA ARG A 17 -0.87 -43.43 6.06
C ARG A 17 -1.10 -42.02 5.53
N LEU A 18 -2.35 -41.64 5.28
CA LEU A 18 -2.70 -40.28 4.86
C LEU A 18 -2.38 -39.27 5.96
N ARG A 19 -2.65 -39.59 7.24
CA ARG A 19 -2.22 -38.76 8.38
C ARG A 19 -0.69 -38.69 8.51
N ALA A 20 0.02 -39.77 8.23
CA ALA A 20 1.48 -39.79 8.28
C ALA A 20 2.10 -38.93 7.17
N ALA A 21 1.62 -39.05 5.93
CA ALA A 21 2.03 -38.22 4.79
C ALA A 21 1.68 -36.74 5.01
N ALA A 22 0.53 -36.44 5.62
CA ALA A 22 0.15 -35.07 5.97
C ALA A 22 1.06 -34.44 7.04
N ARG A 23 1.52 -35.23 8.01
CA ARG A 23 2.43 -34.77 9.07
C ARG A 23 3.85 -34.58 8.56
N ASN A 24 4.37 -35.56 7.83
CA ASN A 24 5.76 -35.64 7.36
C ASN A 24 5.81 -35.94 5.84
N PRO A 25 5.48 -34.98 4.97
CA PRO A 25 5.40 -35.22 3.53
C PRO A 25 6.76 -35.58 2.91
N GLU A 26 7.86 -34.99 3.39
CA GLU A 26 9.24 -35.25 2.94
C GLU A 26 9.61 -36.76 2.94
N THR A 27 9.16 -37.50 3.96
CA THR A 27 9.48 -38.93 4.09
C THR A 27 8.62 -39.83 3.21
N HIS A 28 7.65 -39.25 2.49
CA HIS A 28 6.67 -39.97 1.67
C HIS A 28 6.75 -39.60 0.18
N LEU A 29 7.79 -38.87 -0.24
CA LEU A 29 8.01 -38.48 -1.64
C LEU A 29 8.25 -39.67 -2.58
N ARG A 30 8.67 -40.82 -2.05
CA ARG A 30 8.85 -42.08 -2.80
C ARG A 30 7.74 -43.10 -2.52
N ASP A 31 6.68 -42.70 -1.81
CA ASP A 31 5.58 -43.59 -1.49
C ASP A 31 4.73 -43.87 -2.74
N PRO A 32 4.57 -45.13 -3.19
CA PRO A 32 3.88 -45.45 -4.45
C PRO A 32 2.43 -44.98 -4.53
N LEU A 33 1.78 -44.72 -3.39
CA LEU A 33 0.37 -44.33 -3.32
C LEU A 33 0.18 -42.89 -2.84
N PHE A 34 1.12 -42.36 -2.05
CA PHE A 34 0.99 -41.06 -1.42
C PHE A 34 2.03 -40.03 -1.89
N ALA A 35 2.96 -40.38 -2.78
CA ALA A 35 3.93 -39.45 -3.36
C ALA A 35 3.26 -38.20 -3.97
N PRO A 36 2.16 -38.27 -4.75
CA PRO A 36 1.53 -37.06 -5.28
C PRO A 36 0.98 -36.11 -4.19
N LEU A 37 0.45 -36.68 -3.10
CA LEU A 37 -0.01 -35.89 -1.95
C LEU A 37 1.19 -35.30 -1.19
N ALA A 38 2.24 -36.09 -0.99
CA ALA A 38 3.48 -35.67 -0.36
C ALA A 38 4.16 -34.55 -1.15
N GLU A 39 4.25 -34.68 -2.48
CA GLU A 39 4.78 -33.66 -3.39
C GLU A 39 3.94 -32.38 -3.33
N ALA A 40 2.61 -32.47 -3.38
CA ALA A 40 1.75 -31.29 -3.25
C ALA A 40 1.93 -30.59 -1.89
N LEU A 41 2.07 -31.35 -0.80
CA LEU A 41 2.28 -30.82 0.54
C LEU A 41 3.70 -30.29 0.76
N THR A 42 4.73 -30.94 0.20
CA THR A 42 6.12 -30.51 0.22
C THR A 42 6.31 -29.28 -0.67
N HIS A 43 5.70 -29.21 -1.84
CA HIS A 43 5.70 -28.01 -2.68
C HIS A 43 5.01 -26.84 -1.96
N ARG A 44 3.89 -27.10 -1.27
CA ARG A 44 3.22 -26.09 -0.43
C ARG A 44 4.05 -25.69 0.80
N ARG A 45 4.82 -26.61 1.37
CA ARG A 45 5.80 -26.35 2.44
C ARG A 45 7.13 -25.75 1.95
N GLY A 46 7.48 -25.92 0.68
CA GLY A 46 8.65 -25.36 0.03
C GLY A 46 8.38 -23.97 -0.56
N MET A 47 7.09 -23.65 -0.80
CA MET A 47 6.61 -22.28 -0.99
C MET A 47 6.42 -21.54 0.33
N ALA A 48 6.21 -22.23 1.47
CA ALA A 48 6.45 -21.62 2.76
C ALA A 48 7.97 -21.49 2.90
N PHE A 49 8.51 -20.27 2.92
CA PHE A 49 9.94 -20.09 3.16
C PHE A 49 10.36 -20.92 4.38
N GLY A 50 11.22 -21.92 4.14
CA GLY A 50 11.62 -22.88 5.15
C GLY A 50 12.18 -22.15 6.37
N ASN A 51 11.81 -22.65 7.57
CA ASN A 51 12.32 -22.23 8.88
C ASN A 51 13.61 -21.42 8.78
N ARG A 52 13.49 -20.09 8.72
CA ARG A 52 14.65 -19.23 8.68
C ARG A 52 15.30 -19.33 10.06
N ALA A 53 16.56 -19.74 10.12
CA ALA A 53 17.34 -19.69 11.34
C ALA A 53 17.70 -18.22 11.62
N GLY A 54 16.74 -17.44 12.13
CA GLY A 54 16.90 -16.04 12.49
C GLY A 54 15.99 -15.06 11.74
N ASN A 55 16.05 -13.80 12.18
CA ASN A 55 15.23 -12.70 11.66
C ASN A 55 15.64 -12.32 10.23
N ALA A 56 14.73 -11.68 9.50
CA ALA A 56 15.09 -11.02 8.25
C ALA A 56 16.10 -9.89 8.48
N SER A 57 17.01 -9.68 7.53
CA SER A 57 17.89 -8.52 7.53
C SER A 57 17.19 -7.30 6.95
N PHE A 58 17.52 -6.11 7.43
CA PHE A 58 17.17 -4.86 6.78
C PHE A 58 18.40 -3.98 6.56
N LYS A 59 18.36 -3.15 5.51
CA LYS A 59 19.36 -2.11 5.29
C LYS A 59 18.85 -0.79 5.85
N GLN A 60 19.70 -0.07 6.57
CA GLN A 60 19.43 1.27 7.07
C GLN A 60 20.13 2.30 6.19
N TRP A 61 19.43 3.39 5.89
CA TRP A 61 20.01 4.59 5.28
C TRP A 61 19.96 5.74 6.29
N GLY A 62 21.10 6.38 6.54
CA GLY A 62 21.26 7.38 7.62
C GLY A 62 21.84 6.77 8.90
N ASN A 63 22.42 7.62 9.75
CA ASN A 63 23.17 7.18 10.94
C ASN A 63 22.46 7.54 12.27
N ASP A 64 21.67 8.62 12.29
CA ASP A 64 21.07 9.18 13.52
C ASP A 64 19.55 8.99 13.55
N LEU A 65 19.09 7.76 13.29
CA LEU A 65 17.66 7.43 13.30
C LEU A 65 17.16 7.24 14.73
N ASP A 66 15.87 7.52 14.95
CA ASP A 66 15.20 7.26 16.23
C ASP A 66 15.33 5.78 16.62
N PRO A 67 15.95 5.43 17.77
CA PRO A 67 16.12 4.04 18.21
C PRO A 67 14.81 3.24 18.26
N LYS A 68 13.68 3.90 18.56
CA LYS A 68 12.37 3.22 18.57
C LYS A 68 11.92 2.83 17.17
N SER A 69 12.24 3.60 16.15
CA SER A 69 11.94 3.27 14.75
C SER A 69 12.75 2.06 14.29
N ILE A 70 14.01 1.97 14.71
CA ILE A 70 14.89 0.81 14.46
C ILE A 70 14.30 -0.43 15.16
N GLU A 71 13.91 -0.34 16.44
CA GLU A 71 13.28 -1.44 17.18
C GLU A 71 11.98 -1.91 16.51
N GLN A 72 11.16 -0.99 15.98
CA GLN A 72 9.97 -1.36 15.19
C GLN A 72 10.34 -2.12 13.92
N MET A 73 11.42 -1.73 13.24
CA MET A 73 11.89 -2.41 12.04
C MET A 73 12.45 -3.81 12.36
N GLU A 74 13.18 -3.96 13.46
CA GLU A 74 13.67 -5.25 13.96
C GLU A 74 12.52 -6.20 14.29
N ARG A 75 11.47 -5.70 14.97
CA ARG A 75 10.23 -6.45 15.25
C ARG A 75 9.51 -6.86 13.96
N ALA A 76 9.44 -5.97 12.98
CA ALA A 76 8.87 -6.29 11.67
C ALA A 76 9.67 -7.40 10.97
N CYS A 77 11.00 -7.35 11.06
CA CYS A 77 11.89 -8.35 10.48
C CYS A 77 11.91 -9.69 11.24
N SER A 78 11.47 -9.75 12.49
CA SER A 78 11.41 -11.00 13.27
C SER A 78 10.19 -11.87 12.95
N LEU A 79 9.22 -11.36 12.18
CA LEU A 79 8.06 -12.14 11.80
C LEU A 79 8.47 -13.33 10.91
N PRO A 80 7.79 -14.48 11.05
CA PRO A 80 8.10 -15.67 10.26
C PRO A 80 7.81 -15.48 8.75
N VAL A 81 7.02 -14.47 8.39
CA VAL A 81 6.71 -14.14 6.99
C VAL A 81 7.66 -13.10 6.40
N SER A 82 8.60 -12.54 7.17
CA SER A 82 9.47 -11.47 6.70
C SER A 82 10.63 -12.00 5.86
N VAL A 83 10.81 -11.39 4.68
CA VAL A 83 11.84 -11.74 3.70
C VAL A 83 13.04 -10.81 3.85
N ARG A 84 12.82 -9.50 3.89
CA ARG A 84 13.85 -8.47 4.06
C ARG A 84 13.22 -7.11 4.33
N GLY A 85 14.01 -6.21 4.87
CA GLY A 85 13.58 -4.85 5.15
C GLY A 85 14.48 -3.78 4.56
N ALA A 86 13.99 -2.55 4.60
CA ALA A 86 14.75 -1.34 4.38
C ALA A 86 14.18 -0.22 5.29
N LEU A 87 15.05 0.63 5.82
CA LEU A 87 14.69 1.74 6.69
C LEU A 87 15.27 3.05 6.14
N MET A 88 14.39 3.98 5.80
CA MET A 88 14.72 5.26 5.19
C MET A 88 15.25 6.28 6.22
N PRO A 89 15.97 7.34 5.81
CA PRO A 89 16.56 8.32 6.73
C PRO A 89 15.56 9.15 7.54
N ASP A 90 14.32 9.27 7.06
CA ASP A 90 13.22 10.00 7.68
C ASP A 90 12.41 9.14 8.68
N ALA A 91 12.94 7.99 9.06
CA ALA A 91 12.20 7.01 9.85
C ALA A 91 11.83 7.52 11.24
N HIS A 92 10.59 7.26 11.63
CA HIS A 92 10.06 7.60 12.95
C HIS A 92 8.92 6.65 13.33
N VAL A 93 8.56 6.65 14.62
CA VAL A 93 7.57 5.73 15.19
C VAL A 93 6.22 5.82 14.46
N GLY A 94 5.69 4.64 14.08
CA GLY A 94 4.35 4.50 13.53
C GLY A 94 3.58 3.30 14.10
N TYR A 95 2.41 3.00 13.56
CA TYR A 95 1.68 1.75 13.86
C TYR A 95 2.19 0.56 13.04
N GLY A 96 2.63 -0.52 13.68
CA GLY A 96 3.16 -1.69 12.99
C GLY A 96 4.57 -1.41 12.46
N LEU A 97 4.68 -1.09 11.16
CA LEU A 97 5.93 -0.64 10.55
C LEU A 97 6.23 0.82 10.94
N PRO A 98 7.51 1.22 11.16
CA PRO A 98 7.85 2.64 11.27
C PRO A 98 7.47 3.37 9.99
N ILE A 99 7.18 4.67 10.09
CA ILE A 99 7.15 5.53 8.90
C ILE A 99 8.59 5.60 8.38
N GLY A 100 8.79 5.61 7.06
CA GLY A 100 10.09 5.38 6.42
C GLY A 100 10.48 3.89 6.34
N GLY A 101 9.62 2.97 6.76
CA GLY A 101 9.87 1.53 6.72
C GLY A 101 9.42 0.88 5.40
N VAL A 102 10.20 -0.09 4.95
CA VAL A 102 9.87 -0.99 3.83
C VAL A 102 10.05 -2.44 4.29
N LEU A 103 9.01 -3.27 4.16
CA LEU A 103 9.04 -4.68 4.55
C LEU A 103 8.55 -5.57 3.41
N ALA A 104 9.42 -6.42 2.90
CA ALA A 104 9.05 -7.49 1.99
C ALA A 104 8.67 -8.74 2.79
N THR A 105 7.53 -9.33 2.47
CA THR A 105 7.00 -10.55 3.10
C THR A 105 6.70 -11.63 2.07
N ASP A 106 6.67 -12.88 2.53
CA ASP A 106 6.27 -14.05 1.74
C ASP A 106 4.76 -14.28 1.83
N ASN A 107 4.08 -14.12 0.68
CA ASN A 107 2.64 -14.34 0.49
C ASN A 107 1.73 -13.82 1.62
N ALA A 108 2.13 -12.72 2.25
CA ALA A 108 1.49 -12.19 3.45
C ALA A 108 1.32 -10.69 3.35
N VAL A 109 0.18 -10.19 3.82
CA VAL A 109 -0.12 -8.76 3.86
C VAL A 109 -0.45 -8.32 5.29
N ILE A 110 0.17 -7.23 5.72
CA ILE A 110 0.05 -6.64 7.06
C ILE A 110 -0.66 -5.29 6.93
N PRO A 111 -1.94 -5.16 7.34
CA PRO A 111 -2.69 -3.93 7.12
C PRO A 111 -2.05 -2.66 7.72
N TYR A 112 -1.51 -2.72 8.93
CA TYR A 112 -0.82 -1.56 9.52
C TYR A 112 0.57 -1.28 8.93
N ALA A 113 1.19 -2.24 8.23
CA ALA A 113 2.42 -1.98 7.48
C ALA A 113 2.14 -1.27 6.15
N VAL A 114 0.91 -1.32 5.62
CA VAL A 114 0.46 -0.45 4.53
C VAL A 114 0.28 0.98 5.02
N GLY A 115 -0.30 1.14 6.21
CA GLY A 115 -0.59 2.43 6.83
C GLY A 115 -2.09 2.70 6.95
N VAL A 116 -2.45 3.61 7.87
CA VAL A 116 -3.85 3.95 8.12
C VAL A 116 -4.46 4.71 6.93
N ASP A 117 -3.72 5.68 6.39
CA ASP A 117 -4.10 6.35 5.15
C ASP A 117 -3.57 5.55 3.96
N ILE A 118 -4.33 4.52 3.57
CA ILE A 118 -4.00 3.63 2.46
C ILE A 118 -3.84 4.46 1.19
N ALA A 119 -2.74 4.21 0.47
CA ALA A 119 -2.38 4.87 -0.76
C ALA A 119 -2.30 6.41 -0.67
N CYS A 120 -1.92 6.93 0.51
CA CYS A 120 -1.47 8.31 0.62
C CYS A 120 -0.37 8.59 -0.43
N ARG A 121 -0.54 9.69 -1.17
CA ARG A 121 0.16 9.93 -2.42
C ARG A 121 0.33 11.40 -2.72
N MET A 122 1.34 11.67 -3.55
CA MET A 122 1.69 12.97 -4.04
C MET A 122 1.28 13.01 -5.51
N LYS A 123 0.74 14.14 -5.94
CA LYS A 123 0.58 14.45 -7.35
C LYS A 123 1.13 15.85 -7.59
N LEU A 124 1.94 15.98 -8.63
CA LEU A 124 2.50 17.24 -9.08
C LEU A 124 2.12 17.44 -10.54
N THR A 125 1.56 18.61 -10.85
CA THR A 125 1.30 19.02 -12.24
C THR A 125 1.95 20.35 -12.54
N ALA A 126 2.68 20.44 -13.64
CA ALA A 126 3.09 21.73 -14.19
C ALA A 126 1.99 22.28 -15.11
N LEU A 127 1.74 23.57 -15.03
CA LEU A 127 0.71 24.27 -15.81
C LEU A 127 1.36 25.13 -16.90
N ASP A 128 0.63 25.40 -17.98
CA ASP A 128 1.00 26.34 -19.04
C ASP A 128 0.82 27.82 -18.64
N MET A 129 1.07 28.13 -17.37
CA MET A 129 0.97 29.48 -16.81
C MET A 129 2.36 29.99 -16.39
N PRO A 130 2.61 31.32 -16.48
CA PRO A 130 3.86 31.91 -16.01
C PRO A 130 4.10 31.65 -14.51
N PRO A 131 5.30 31.22 -14.08
CA PRO A 131 5.64 31.08 -12.66
C PRO A 131 5.41 32.34 -11.83
N GLU A 132 5.55 33.51 -12.46
CA GLU A 132 5.33 34.85 -11.87
C GLU A 132 3.87 35.06 -11.42
N THR A 133 2.95 34.16 -11.79
CA THR A 133 1.57 34.13 -11.26
C THR A 133 1.54 34.01 -9.72
N LEU A 134 2.62 33.53 -9.10
CA LEU A 134 2.78 33.47 -7.65
C LEU A 134 3.06 34.83 -6.98
N ASP A 135 3.64 35.79 -7.70
CA ASP A 135 4.24 36.99 -7.11
C ASP A 135 3.27 38.18 -7.00
N ASP A 136 2.10 38.10 -7.64
CA ASP A 136 1.19 39.24 -7.85
C ASP A 136 -0.23 39.00 -7.28
N GLU A 137 -1.15 39.94 -7.54
CA GLU A 137 -2.61 39.79 -7.31
C GLU A 137 -3.21 38.50 -7.91
N ARG A 138 -2.52 37.87 -8.85
CA ARG A 138 -2.92 36.59 -9.47
C ARG A 138 -2.82 35.41 -8.49
N SER A 139 -2.00 35.52 -7.45
CA SER A 139 -1.92 34.53 -6.36
C SER A 139 -3.28 34.34 -5.65
N GLU A 140 -4.11 35.38 -5.61
CA GLU A 140 -5.47 35.30 -5.08
C GLU A 140 -6.40 34.44 -5.96
N ALA A 141 -6.20 34.42 -7.29
CA ALA A 141 -6.92 33.51 -8.16
C ALA A 141 -6.51 32.05 -7.93
N LEU A 142 -5.22 31.79 -7.72
CA LEU A 142 -4.68 30.47 -7.37
C LEU A 142 -5.28 29.96 -6.05
N ARG A 143 -5.29 30.81 -5.02
CA ARG A 143 -5.91 30.53 -3.72
C ARG A 143 -7.40 30.23 -3.87
N ARG A 144 -8.14 31.08 -4.59
CA ARG A 144 -9.58 30.88 -4.84
C ARG A 144 -9.86 29.58 -5.58
N ALA A 145 -9.01 29.18 -6.53
CA ALA A 145 -9.14 27.91 -7.21
C ALA A 145 -9.00 26.72 -6.24
N ILE A 146 -8.02 26.74 -5.32
CA ILE A 146 -7.88 25.72 -4.28
C ILE A 146 -9.11 25.68 -3.36
N GLU A 147 -9.51 26.83 -2.80
CA GLU A 147 -10.63 26.92 -1.87
C GLU A 147 -11.97 26.49 -2.51
N THR A 148 -12.13 26.73 -3.81
CA THR A 148 -13.33 26.36 -4.56
C THR A 148 -13.33 24.89 -4.96
N GLU A 149 -12.18 24.36 -5.41
CA GLU A 149 -12.10 23.06 -6.09
C GLU A 149 -11.59 21.92 -5.22
N THR A 150 -11.22 22.17 -3.97
CA THR A 150 -11.03 21.11 -2.98
C THR A 150 -11.60 21.50 -1.62
N ARG A 151 -11.66 20.54 -0.69
CA ARG A 151 -12.10 20.77 0.69
C ARG A 151 -11.10 20.18 1.66
N PHE A 152 -10.82 20.93 2.72
CA PHE A 152 -10.00 20.52 3.84
C PHE A 152 -10.88 20.25 5.06
N GLY A 153 -10.37 19.45 6.00
CA GLY A 153 -11.02 19.08 7.25
C GLY A 153 -11.50 17.64 7.32
N ILE A 154 -11.76 17.22 8.56
CA ILE A 154 -12.35 15.91 8.87
C ILE A 154 -13.79 15.93 8.36
N ALA A 155 -14.21 14.85 7.70
CA ALA A 155 -15.55 14.69 7.12
C ALA A 155 -15.94 15.73 6.05
N ALA A 156 -14.99 16.55 5.58
CA ALA A 156 -15.21 17.47 4.48
C ALA A 156 -15.71 16.71 3.23
N ALA A 157 -16.71 17.29 2.56
CA ALA A 157 -17.42 16.65 1.45
C ALA A 157 -17.98 17.72 0.50
N PHE A 158 -18.28 17.32 -0.73
CA PHE A 158 -19.01 18.15 -1.68
C PHE A 158 -20.51 17.94 -1.55
N ARG A 159 -21.27 19.04 -1.59
CA ARG A 159 -22.75 18.99 -1.63
C ARG A 159 -23.25 18.29 -2.89
N GLN A 160 -22.64 18.62 -4.03
CA GLN A 160 -22.84 17.91 -5.29
C GLN A 160 -21.69 16.91 -5.47
N ARG A 161 -22.01 15.63 -5.50
CA ARG A 161 -21.02 14.56 -5.68
C ARG A 161 -20.30 14.73 -7.01
N ARG A 162 -18.97 14.62 -6.99
CA ARG A 162 -18.16 14.56 -8.20
C ARG A 162 -18.28 13.18 -8.86
N SER A 163 -18.18 13.13 -10.17
CA SER A 163 -18.19 11.87 -10.93
C SER A 163 -16.77 11.46 -11.30
N HIS A 164 -16.49 10.17 -11.18
CA HIS A 164 -15.23 9.55 -11.60
C HIS A 164 -15.42 8.03 -11.75
N PRO A 165 -14.79 7.36 -12.74
CA PRO A 165 -14.93 5.91 -12.96
C PRO A 165 -14.57 5.03 -11.74
N VAL A 166 -13.85 5.55 -10.77
CA VAL A 166 -13.56 4.84 -9.51
C VAL A 166 -14.85 4.46 -8.75
N MET A 167 -15.94 5.24 -8.91
CA MET A 167 -17.21 4.96 -8.25
C MET A 167 -18.00 3.82 -8.93
N ASP A 168 -17.63 3.45 -10.15
CA ASP A 168 -18.21 2.34 -10.92
C ASP A 168 -17.48 1.02 -10.68
N ARG A 169 -16.32 1.04 -10.02
CA ARG A 169 -15.60 -0.16 -9.60
C ARG A 169 -16.41 -0.99 -8.60
N ASP A 170 -15.97 -2.22 -8.35
CA ASP A 170 -16.59 -3.07 -7.35
C ASP A 170 -16.30 -2.57 -5.93
N TRP A 171 -17.20 -1.75 -5.39
CA TRP A 171 -17.19 -1.37 -3.97
C TRP A 171 -17.71 -2.50 -3.07
N GLY A 172 -18.29 -3.54 -3.66
CA GLY A 172 -18.76 -4.75 -2.98
C GLY A 172 -17.65 -5.74 -2.65
N VAL A 173 -16.39 -5.48 -3.00
CA VAL A 173 -15.22 -6.32 -2.72
C VAL A 173 -15.03 -6.66 -1.24
N SER A 174 -15.54 -5.82 -0.34
CA SER A 174 -15.60 -6.09 1.10
C SER A 174 -16.84 -5.49 1.75
N PRO A 175 -17.24 -5.98 2.94
CA PRO A 175 -18.34 -5.36 3.70
C PRO A 175 -18.09 -3.88 4.02
N VAL A 176 -16.85 -3.54 4.41
CA VAL A 176 -16.49 -2.17 4.82
C VAL A 176 -16.47 -1.21 3.63
N THR A 177 -15.93 -1.61 2.47
CA THR A 177 -15.97 -0.75 1.27
C THR A 177 -17.40 -0.55 0.79
N ARG A 178 -18.24 -1.58 0.84
CA ARG A 178 -19.64 -1.50 0.42
C ARG A 178 -20.41 -0.50 1.26
N GLN A 179 -20.26 -0.60 2.58
CA GLN A 179 -20.91 0.29 3.54
C GLN A 179 -20.45 1.75 3.37
N LEU A 180 -19.18 1.97 3.01
CA LEU A 180 -18.59 3.30 2.94
C LEU A 180 -18.67 3.95 1.56
N LYS A 181 -19.23 3.30 0.54
CA LYS A 181 -19.28 3.82 -0.85
C LYS A 181 -19.87 5.23 -0.92
N ASP A 182 -21.00 5.48 -0.26
CA ASP A 182 -21.66 6.80 -0.31
C ASP A 182 -20.86 7.89 0.39
N LYS A 183 -20.19 7.54 1.50
CA LYS A 183 -19.28 8.44 2.20
C LYS A 183 -18.06 8.74 1.35
N ALA A 184 -17.45 7.72 0.73
CA ALA A 184 -16.35 7.93 -0.21
C ALA A 184 -16.79 8.84 -1.37
N TRP A 185 -17.97 8.61 -1.94
CA TRP A 185 -18.46 9.45 -3.04
C TRP A 185 -18.62 10.92 -2.63
N SER A 186 -19.15 11.20 -1.44
CA SER A 186 -19.29 12.59 -0.98
C SER A 186 -17.94 13.27 -0.74
N GLN A 187 -16.90 12.51 -0.38
CA GLN A 187 -15.53 13.00 -0.14
C GLN A 187 -14.62 12.99 -1.37
N LEU A 188 -15.12 12.50 -2.52
CA LEU A 188 -14.33 12.32 -3.72
C LEU A 188 -13.82 13.68 -4.25
N GLY A 189 -12.51 13.82 -4.39
CA GLY A 189 -11.81 15.05 -4.79
C GLY A 189 -11.59 16.05 -3.66
N THR A 190 -11.65 15.62 -2.40
CA THR A 190 -11.29 16.45 -1.22
C THR A 190 -9.84 16.17 -0.78
N SER A 191 -9.17 17.20 -0.25
CA SER A 191 -7.79 17.08 0.24
C SER A 191 -7.72 16.46 1.62
N GLY A 192 -8.68 16.78 2.49
CA GLY A 192 -8.71 16.21 3.83
C GLY A 192 -8.01 16.99 4.93
N SER A 193 -7.39 16.28 5.87
CA SER A 193 -6.89 16.82 7.14
C SER A 193 -5.61 16.11 7.55
N GLY A 194 -4.90 16.64 8.55
CA GLY A 194 -3.61 16.10 8.99
C GLY A 194 -2.47 16.78 8.23
N ASN A 195 -1.54 16.00 7.68
CA ASN A 195 -0.45 16.51 6.85
C ASN A 195 -0.82 16.65 5.36
N HIS A 196 -2.12 16.67 5.04
CA HIS A 196 -2.63 16.80 3.69
C HIS A 196 -2.71 18.25 3.26
N PHE A 197 -2.19 18.56 2.08
CA PHE A 197 -2.11 19.92 1.54
C PHE A 197 -2.32 19.94 0.03
N VAL A 198 -2.64 21.13 -0.48
CA VAL A 198 -2.60 21.47 -1.90
C VAL A 198 -1.95 22.84 -1.99
N GLU A 199 -0.88 22.96 -2.75
CA GLU A 199 -0.08 24.17 -2.81
C GLU A 199 0.39 24.45 -4.23
N PHE A 200 0.51 25.73 -4.57
CA PHE A 200 1.23 26.15 -5.75
C PHE A 200 2.66 26.48 -5.38
N GLY A 201 3.57 26.19 -6.30
CA GLY A 201 4.98 26.54 -6.20
C GLY A 201 5.61 26.59 -7.58
N THR A 202 6.94 26.65 -7.63
CA THR A 202 7.68 26.58 -8.90
C THR A 202 8.36 25.22 -9.06
N LEU A 203 8.32 24.69 -10.27
CA LEU A 203 9.11 23.52 -10.68
C LEU A 203 10.23 23.97 -11.61
N ASP A 204 11.47 23.78 -11.17
CA ASP A 204 12.66 24.03 -11.98
C ASP A 204 13.16 22.73 -12.62
N ILE A 205 13.11 22.67 -13.95
CA ILE A 205 13.57 21.52 -14.74
C ILE A 205 14.91 21.88 -15.38
N ALA A 206 15.98 21.26 -14.88
CA ALA A 206 17.34 21.53 -15.35
C ALA A 206 17.76 20.68 -16.58
N THR A 207 17.06 19.59 -16.86
CA THR A 207 17.46 18.60 -17.88
C THR A 207 16.28 18.15 -18.73
N GLU A 208 16.57 17.75 -19.96
CA GLU A 208 15.59 17.08 -20.82
C GLU A 208 15.24 15.68 -20.27
N GLY A 209 14.10 15.13 -20.70
CA GLY A 209 13.70 13.75 -20.37
C GLY A 209 12.39 13.62 -19.61
N LEU A 210 11.75 14.73 -19.23
CA LEU A 210 10.41 14.74 -18.60
C LEU A 210 9.26 14.93 -19.61
N GLY A 211 9.56 14.96 -20.92
CA GLY A 211 8.55 15.21 -21.97
C GLY A 211 8.17 16.68 -22.16
N ILE A 212 8.77 17.59 -21.38
CA ILE A 212 8.69 19.05 -21.54
C ILE A 212 10.08 19.67 -21.54
N ALA A 213 10.19 20.90 -22.05
CA ALA A 213 11.46 21.60 -22.15
C ALA A 213 12.05 21.91 -20.74
N PRO A 214 13.39 21.99 -20.61
CA PRO A 214 14.00 22.59 -19.44
C PRO A 214 13.49 24.03 -19.22
N GLY A 215 13.25 24.40 -17.98
CA GLY A 215 12.66 25.70 -17.66
C GLY A 215 12.04 25.74 -16.26
N ARG A 216 11.48 26.90 -15.94
CA ARG A 216 10.75 27.14 -14.68
C ARG A 216 9.26 27.19 -14.98
N TYR A 217 8.48 26.43 -14.22
CA TYR A 217 7.04 26.25 -14.43
C TYR A 217 6.26 26.56 -13.16
N LEU A 218 5.04 27.11 -13.32
CA LEU A 218 4.06 27.07 -12.23
C LEU A 218 3.63 25.62 -12.01
N ALA A 219 3.74 25.14 -10.78
CA ALA A 219 3.39 23.78 -10.41
C ALA A 219 2.34 23.77 -9.30
N LEU A 220 1.41 22.84 -9.40
CA LEU A 220 0.46 22.49 -8.35
C LEU A 220 0.89 21.15 -7.77
N MET A 221 1.08 21.09 -6.45
CA MET A 221 1.33 19.86 -5.72
C MET A 221 0.19 19.57 -4.77
N SER A 222 -0.24 18.32 -4.70
CA SER A 222 -1.18 17.85 -3.68
C SER A 222 -0.65 16.63 -2.96
N HIS A 223 -0.92 16.58 -1.66
CA HIS A 223 -0.66 15.45 -0.77
C HIS A 223 -1.96 15.06 -0.08
N SER A 224 -2.47 13.88 -0.38
CA SER A 224 -3.71 13.33 0.18
C SER A 224 -3.72 11.81 0.01
N GLY A 225 -4.83 11.17 0.33
CA GLY A 225 -4.96 9.71 0.29
C GLY A 225 -6.39 9.25 0.09
N SER A 226 -6.70 8.10 0.68
CA SER A 226 -8.01 7.45 0.52
C SER A 226 -9.06 7.91 1.54
N ARG A 227 -8.75 9.01 2.24
CA ARG A 227 -9.63 9.70 3.21
C ARG A 227 -10.04 8.78 4.36
N GLY A 228 -11.12 9.15 5.06
CA GLY A 228 -11.65 8.36 6.16
C GLY A 228 -12.03 6.94 5.73
N THR A 229 -12.40 6.73 4.47
CA THR A 229 -12.72 5.40 3.93
C THR A 229 -11.53 4.45 4.03
N GLY A 230 -10.34 4.88 3.60
CA GLY A 230 -9.12 4.08 3.73
C GLY A 230 -8.75 3.78 5.18
N ALA A 231 -8.90 4.76 6.06
CA ALA A 231 -8.65 4.60 7.49
C ALA A 231 -9.57 3.53 8.13
N GLU A 232 -10.84 3.51 7.75
CA GLU A 232 -11.80 2.49 8.20
C GLU A 232 -11.47 1.11 7.63
N VAL A 233 -11.09 1.01 6.34
CA VAL A 233 -10.62 -0.25 5.73
C VAL A 233 -9.41 -0.78 6.50
N CYS A 234 -8.38 0.05 6.72
CA CYS A 234 -7.19 -0.34 7.48
C CYS A 234 -7.55 -0.81 8.90
N THR A 235 -8.40 -0.06 9.61
CA THR A 235 -8.81 -0.38 10.97
C THR A 235 -9.59 -1.70 11.03
N TYR A 236 -10.54 -1.89 10.11
CA TYR A 236 -11.35 -3.11 10.02
C TYR A 236 -10.48 -4.36 9.84
N TYR A 237 -9.59 -4.35 8.86
CA TYR A 237 -8.74 -5.50 8.57
C TYR A 237 -7.61 -5.70 9.59
N SER A 238 -7.09 -4.63 10.19
CA SER A 238 -6.11 -4.75 11.27
C SER A 238 -6.70 -5.49 12.48
N ARG A 239 -7.93 -5.15 12.88
CA ARG A 239 -8.63 -5.86 13.97
C ARG A 239 -8.85 -7.33 13.66
N GLN A 240 -9.23 -7.65 12.42
CA GLN A 240 -9.41 -9.03 12.00
C GLN A 240 -8.09 -9.81 11.97
N ALA A 241 -7.00 -9.20 11.48
CA ALA A 241 -5.69 -9.83 11.46
C ALA A 241 -5.21 -10.14 12.89
N GLN A 242 -5.39 -9.19 13.81
CA GLN A 242 -5.09 -9.38 15.24
C GLN A 242 -5.92 -10.50 15.86
N ALA A 243 -7.22 -10.56 15.55
CA ALA A 243 -8.11 -11.62 16.03
C ALA A 243 -7.76 -13.00 15.47
N ALA A 244 -7.22 -13.08 14.24
CA ALA A 244 -6.72 -14.32 13.64
C ALA A 244 -5.36 -14.75 14.22
N ARG A 245 -4.64 -13.84 14.90
CA ARG A 245 -3.28 -14.03 15.43
C ARG A 245 -3.19 -13.83 16.95
N LYS A 246 -4.18 -14.31 17.71
CA LYS A 246 -4.32 -14.16 19.18
C LYS A 246 -3.15 -14.65 20.06
N GLY A 247 -2.15 -15.32 19.48
CA GLY A 247 -0.95 -15.79 20.19
C GLY A 247 0.30 -14.93 19.95
N LEU A 248 0.21 -13.85 19.18
CA LEU A 248 1.35 -12.96 18.98
C LEU A 248 1.70 -12.23 20.28
N PRO A 249 3.00 -12.04 20.58
CA PRO A 249 3.45 -11.10 21.61
C PRO A 249 2.82 -9.73 21.41
N LYS A 250 2.58 -9.01 22.51
CA LYS A 250 1.84 -7.74 22.51
C LYS A 250 2.47 -6.74 21.55
N GLU A 251 3.79 -6.65 21.55
CA GLU A 251 4.63 -5.81 20.70
C GLU A 251 4.54 -6.15 19.19
N LEU A 252 4.10 -7.36 18.83
CA LEU A 252 3.90 -7.79 17.43
C LEU A 252 2.44 -7.72 16.99
N THR A 253 1.52 -7.31 17.87
CA THR A 253 0.07 -7.30 17.57
C THR A 253 -0.26 -6.40 16.38
N HIS A 254 0.39 -5.23 16.26
CA HIS A 254 0.21 -4.33 15.11
C HIS A 254 0.87 -4.83 13.82
N LEU A 255 1.61 -5.94 13.88
CA LEU A 255 2.20 -6.61 12.73
C LEU A 255 1.44 -7.88 12.34
N ALA A 256 0.24 -8.10 12.88
CA ALA A 256 -0.61 -9.22 12.49
C ALA A 256 -0.94 -9.17 11.00
N TRP A 257 -0.93 -10.34 10.36
CA TRP A 257 -1.02 -10.48 8.90
C TRP A 257 -2.04 -11.51 8.47
N PHE A 258 -2.48 -11.37 7.22
CA PHE A 258 -3.17 -12.40 6.46
C PHE A 258 -2.23 -13.05 5.46
N SER A 259 -2.46 -14.32 5.13
CA SER A 259 -1.92 -14.91 3.91
C SER A 259 -2.81 -14.50 2.73
N LEU A 260 -2.23 -14.18 1.57
CA LEU A 260 -3.04 -13.89 0.38
C LEU A 260 -3.79 -15.12 -0.17
N ASP A 261 -3.49 -16.32 0.33
CA ASP A 261 -4.28 -17.52 0.05
C ASP A 261 -5.54 -17.63 0.92
N SER A 262 -5.66 -16.80 1.97
CA SER A 262 -6.86 -16.75 2.81
C SER A 262 -7.96 -15.91 2.15
N HIS A 263 -9.21 -16.14 2.56
CA HIS A 263 -10.32 -15.32 2.08
C HIS A 263 -10.15 -13.86 2.48
N GLU A 264 -9.81 -13.63 3.75
CA GLU A 264 -9.58 -12.30 4.35
C GLU A 264 -8.38 -11.59 3.71
N GLY A 265 -7.31 -12.32 3.37
CA GLY A 265 -6.15 -11.76 2.69
C GLY A 265 -6.48 -11.27 1.28
N ARG A 266 -7.24 -12.05 0.50
CA ARG A 266 -7.71 -11.61 -0.83
C ARG A 266 -8.69 -10.45 -0.74
N GLU A 267 -9.60 -10.50 0.24
CA GLU A 267 -10.60 -9.45 0.46
C GLU A 267 -9.92 -8.12 0.83
N TYR A 268 -8.98 -8.15 1.79
CA TYR A 268 -8.19 -6.98 2.15
C TYR A 268 -7.37 -6.45 0.96
N TRP A 269 -6.73 -7.34 0.20
CA TRP A 269 -5.96 -6.94 -0.97
C TRP A 269 -6.82 -6.19 -1.99
N ALA A 270 -8.01 -6.71 -2.31
CA ALA A 270 -8.95 -6.05 -3.20
C ALA A 270 -9.45 -4.70 -2.65
N ALA A 271 -9.73 -4.63 -1.34
CA ALA A 271 -10.13 -3.39 -0.68
C ALA A 271 -9.00 -2.34 -0.69
N MET A 272 -7.75 -2.76 -0.45
CA MET A 272 -6.56 -1.91 -0.52
C MET A 272 -6.34 -1.36 -1.93
N GLU A 273 -6.42 -2.20 -2.96
CA GLU A 273 -6.34 -1.80 -4.38
C GLU A 273 -7.43 -0.78 -4.75
N LEU A 274 -8.67 -1.01 -4.30
CA LEU A 274 -9.76 -0.04 -4.48
C LEU A 274 -9.44 1.30 -3.83
N MET A 275 -8.88 1.31 -2.61
CA MET A 275 -8.43 2.54 -1.94
C MET A 275 -7.28 3.22 -2.68
N GLY A 276 -6.39 2.44 -3.31
CA GLY A 276 -5.36 2.94 -4.23
C GLY A 276 -5.95 3.73 -5.40
N HIS A 277 -6.91 3.13 -6.10
CA HIS A 277 -7.60 3.81 -7.20
C HIS A 277 -8.43 5.02 -6.73
N TYR A 278 -9.04 4.94 -5.55
CA TYR A 278 -9.82 6.04 -4.99
C TYR A 278 -8.92 7.22 -4.58
N ALA A 279 -7.74 6.95 -3.99
CA ALA A 279 -6.75 7.98 -3.71
C ALA A 279 -6.28 8.65 -5.02
N ALA A 280 -5.93 7.88 -6.05
CA ALA A 280 -5.56 8.42 -7.36
C ALA A 280 -6.65 9.35 -7.94
N ALA A 281 -7.92 8.91 -7.88
CA ALA A 281 -9.06 9.69 -8.32
C ALA A 281 -9.25 11.01 -7.56
N ASN A 282 -8.96 11.04 -6.24
CA ASN A 282 -9.01 12.29 -5.47
C ASN A 282 -8.03 13.32 -6.04
N HIS A 283 -6.78 12.90 -6.29
CA HIS A 283 -5.75 13.78 -6.83
C HIS A 283 -6.04 14.19 -8.27
N GLU A 284 -6.47 13.28 -9.14
CA GLU A 284 -6.88 13.60 -10.51
C GLU A 284 -7.96 14.67 -10.52
N LEU A 285 -8.99 14.52 -9.69
CA LEU A 285 -10.07 15.50 -9.59
C LEU A 285 -9.56 16.84 -9.05
N ILE A 286 -8.77 16.86 -7.98
CA ILE A 286 -8.22 18.11 -7.43
C ILE A 286 -7.48 18.88 -8.52
N HIS A 287 -6.53 18.24 -9.21
CA HIS A 287 -5.71 18.90 -10.23
C HIS A 287 -6.53 19.32 -11.44
N ARG A 288 -7.37 18.42 -11.97
CA ARG A 288 -8.20 18.71 -13.15
C ARG A 288 -9.18 19.85 -12.91
N HIS A 289 -9.82 19.88 -11.74
CA HIS A 289 -10.78 20.93 -11.40
C HIS A 289 -10.08 22.28 -11.16
N ILE A 290 -8.94 22.29 -10.47
CA ILE A 290 -8.15 23.52 -10.26
C ILE A 290 -7.63 24.06 -11.59
N ALA A 291 -7.02 23.23 -12.44
CA ALA A 291 -6.53 23.65 -13.76
C ALA A 291 -7.67 24.22 -14.62
N LYS A 292 -8.82 23.52 -14.66
CA LYS A 292 -10.02 24.00 -15.36
C LYS A 292 -10.54 25.33 -14.80
N HIS A 293 -10.54 25.52 -13.49
CA HIS A 293 -10.97 26.76 -12.85
C HIS A 293 -10.08 27.94 -13.27
N LEU A 294 -8.78 27.69 -13.42
CA LEU A 294 -7.80 28.68 -13.87
C LEU A 294 -7.77 28.89 -15.39
N GLY A 295 -8.42 28.01 -16.16
CA GLY A 295 -8.33 27.99 -17.62
C GLY A 295 -6.95 27.59 -18.13
N ALA A 296 -6.22 26.78 -17.36
CA ALA A 296 -4.87 26.31 -17.66
C ALA A 296 -4.87 24.86 -18.14
N GLU A 297 -3.89 24.52 -18.97
CA GLU A 297 -3.58 23.17 -19.42
C GLU A 297 -2.46 22.56 -18.56
N VAL A 298 -2.54 21.25 -18.35
CA VAL A 298 -1.50 20.47 -17.65
C VAL A 298 -0.45 20.03 -18.66
N VAL A 299 0.79 20.49 -18.52
CA VAL A 299 1.90 20.16 -19.43
C VAL A 299 2.81 19.04 -18.92
N LEU A 300 2.79 18.79 -17.61
CA LEU A 300 3.48 17.68 -16.97
C LEU A 300 2.62 17.15 -15.83
N ASP A 301 2.58 15.83 -15.67
CA ASP A 301 1.84 15.15 -14.60
C ASP A 301 2.71 14.02 -14.03
N ILE A 302 3.02 14.11 -12.75
CA ILE A 302 3.81 13.14 -11.99
C ILE A 302 3.03 12.76 -10.74
N GLU A 303 2.99 11.46 -10.43
CA GLU A 303 2.44 10.98 -9.16
C GLU A 303 3.21 9.80 -8.60
N ASN A 304 3.22 9.68 -7.27
CA ASN A 304 3.71 8.51 -6.56
C ASN A 304 2.98 8.36 -5.23
N HIS A 305 2.88 7.12 -4.75
CA HIS A 305 2.28 6.83 -3.45
C HIS A 305 3.25 6.13 -2.51
N HIS A 306 3.14 6.44 -1.22
CA HIS A 306 4.14 6.08 -0.22
C HIS A 306 3.62 5.18 0.91
N ASN A 307 2.33 4.84 0.90
CA ASN A 307 1.65 3.97 1.88
C ASN A 307 0.87 2.88 1.15
N PHE A 308 1.52 1.76 0.81
CA PHE A 308 0.88 0.69 0.04
C PHE A 308 1.63 -0.63 0.15
N ALA A 309 1.02 -1.70 -0.33
CA ALA A 309 1.70 -2.97 -0.55
C ALA A 309 1.60 -3.36 -2.03
N TRP A 310 2.71 -3.81 -2.60
CA TRP A 310 2.77 -4.25 -3.99
C TRP A 310 3.26 -5.68 -4.07
N LYS A 311 2.76 -6.42 -5.06
CA LYS A 311 3.39 -7.68 -5.45
C LYS A 311 4.55 -7.37 -6.38
N GLU A 312 5.76 -7.66 -5.94
CA GLU A 312 6.99 -7.37 -6.69
C GLU A 312 7.85 -8.62 -6.83
N ARG A 313 8.69 -8.65 -7.87
CA ARG A 313 9.65 -9.72 -8.08
C ARG A 313 11.05 -9.24 -7.76
N HIS A 314 11.71 -9.91 -6.83
CA HIS A 314 13.05 -9.57 -6.35
C HIS A 314 13.90 -10.83 -6.22
N ASP A 315 15.12 -10.80 -6.75
CA ASP A 315 16.05 -11.94 -6.74
C ASP A 315 15.39 -13.23 -7.28
N GLY A 316 14.55 -13.06 -8.32
CA GLY A 316 13.81 -14.15 -8.97
C GLY A 316 12.53 -14.61 -8.23
N ARG A 317 12.21 -14.06 -7.05
CA ARG A 317 11.09 -14.49 -6.20
C ARG A 317 10.00 -13.42 -6.10
N ASP A 318 8.75 -13.85 -6.01
CA ASP A 318 7.63 -12.97 -5.68
C ASP A 318 7.68 -12.59 -4.19
N ALA A 319 7.40 -11.33 -3.88
CA ALA A 319 7.26 -10.83 -2.52
C ALA A 319 6.15 -9.79 -2.46
N ILE A 320 5.54 -9.65 -1.27
CA ILE A 320 4.62 -8.56 -0.96
C ILE A 320 5.41 -7.47 -0.25
N VAL A 321 5.63 -6.36 -0.94
CA VAL A 321 6.47 -5.26 -0.48
C VAL A 321 5.59 -4.18 0.09
N HIS A 322 5.59 -4.04 1.41
CA HIS A 322 4.93 -2.97 2.14
C HIS A 322 5.85 -1.77 2.19
N ARG A 323 5.36 -0.59 1.82
CA ARG A 323 6.04 0.68 2.06
C ARG A 323 5.12 1.59 2.84
N LYS A 324 5.65 2.21 3.89
CA LYS A 324 4.94 3.16 4.73
C LYS A 324 5.80 4.41 4.91
N GLY A 325 5.38 5.51 4.32
CA GLY A 325 6.22 6.68 4.14
C GLY A 325 7.46 6.39 3.29
N ALA A 326 7.38 5.47 2.33
CA ALA A 326 8.48 5.18 1.42
C ALA A 326 7.97 4.97 -0.01
N THR A 327 8.69 5.52 -0.98
CA THR A 327 8.26 5.56 -2.38
C THR A 327 8.97 4.48 -3.21
N PRO A 328 8.30 3.83 -4.18
CA PRO A 328 8.98 3.00 -5.18
C PRO A 328 10.00 3.81 -6.00
N ALA A 329 11.17 3.23 -6.25
CA ALA A 329 12.29 3.91 -6.92
C ALA A 329 12.95 2.99 -7.97
N ALA A 330 12.13 2.38 -8.84
CA ALA A 330 12.66 1.58 -9.95
C ALA A 330 13.48 2.48 -10.91
N PRO A 331 14.50 1.94 -11.62
CA PRO A 331 15.25 2.71 -12.61
C PRO A 331 14.33 3.40 -13.62
N GLY A 332 14.47 4.72 -13.78
CA GLY A 332 13.64 5.54 -14.67
C GLY A 332 12.27 5.95 -14.10
N GLN A 333 11.91 5.49 -12.90
CA GLN A 333 10.68 5.92 -12.23
C GLN A 333 10.89 7.29 -11.56
N LEU A 334 10.06 8.26 -11.93
CA LEU A 334 10.01 9.55 -11.24
C LEU A 334 9.34 9.38 -9.87
N GLY A 335 9.84 10.13 -8.88
CA GLY A 335 9.28 10.16 -7.54
C GLY A 335 9.28 11.58 -6.99
N ILE A 336 8.23 11.93 -6.27
CA ILE A 336 8.10 13.19 -5.53
C ILE A 336 8.43 12.88 -4.06
N ILE A 337 9.38 13.63 -3.51
CA ILE A 337 9.71 13.62 -2.09
C ILE A 337 9.17 14.93 -1.50
N PRO A 338 8.00 14.92 -0.84
CA PRO A 338 7.45 16.13 -0.27
C PRO A 338 8.32 16.58 0.90
N GLY A 339 8.53 17.89 1.02
CA GLY A 339 9.08 18.51 2.23
C GLY A 339 8.03 18.62 3.34
N SER A 340 8.20 19.60 4.21
CA SER A 340 7.12 20.07 5.10
C SER A 340 6.23 21.07 4.38
N MET A 341 4.98 21.22 4.83
CA MET A 341 4.13 22.35 4.44
C MET A 341 4.89 23.66 4.73
N ALA A 342 4.92 24.56 3.76
CA ALA A 342 5.56 25.88 3.87
C ALA A 342 4.78 26.82 4.81
#